data_AF-A0ABD5QT99-F1
#
_entry.id   AF-A0ABD5QT99-F1
#
_cell.length_a   1.000
_cell.length_b   1.000
_cell.length_c   1.000
_cell.angle_alpha   90.00
_cell.angle_beta   90.00
_cell.angle_gamma   90.00
#
_symmetry.space_group_name_H-M   'P 1'
#
loop_
_entity.id
_entity.type
_entity.pdbx_description
1 polymer ?
#
loop_
_entity_poly.entity_id
_entity_poly.type
_entity_poly.pdbx_seq_one_letter_code
_entity_poly.pdbx_strand_id
1 'polypeptide(L)'
;MSEQTLIKAGDTAERTIGTGSIEERGLRTAHHVAFGNPTEETHHGTITISTASETVFEESVELQANASIVASLTDLSTYTVRVTVPELDATEVVTLDPHQFTCNVTKTTVNVQEDGTLDSTSISTRMACPGVVSDTAPSDEVVSHTLGDDPIPADTGEFTHMFMLRNPSEETWTARMLVEDDSTAQFDGLYTVEPESTVLITLTESGTYTLSVDVLETEMTASEQVTPENFDCNQSSTRAEIDSEGELTVNTLSTLMACGTETHSTNESS
;
A
#
# COMPACT_ATOMS: atom_id res chain seq x y z
N MET A 1 -0.16 -13.13 36.60
CA MET A 1 -1.51 -12.86 36.08
C MET A 1 -1.32 -11.71 35.13
N SER A 2 -1.43 -11.96 33.83
CA SER A 2 -1.43 -10.88 32.85
C SER A 2 -2.66 -10.00 33.13
N GLU A 3 -2.47 -8.70 33.11
CA GLU A 3 -3.54 -7.73 33.34
C GLU A 3 -4.56 -7.88 32.20
N GLN A 4 -5.82 -8.14 32.53
CA GLN A 4 -6.89 -8.36 31.54
C GLN A 4 -7.70 -7.08 31.38
N THR A 5 -7.88 -6.64 30.14
CA THR A 5 -8.69 -5.45 29.83
C THR A 5 -10.16 -5.82 29.81
N LEU A 6 -10.96 -5.22 30.70
CA LEU A 6 -12.42 -5.35 30.66
C LEU A 6 -13.02 -4.36 29.67
N ILE A 7 -13.83 -4.87 28.74
CA ILE A 7 -14.66 -4.06 27.83
C ILE A 7 -16.13 -4.31 28.19
N LYS A 8 -16.81 -3.24 28.57
CA LYS A 8 -18.18 -3.32 29.09
C LYS A 8 -19.17 -3.58 27.97
N ALA A 9 -20.38 -3.99 28.36
CA ALA A 9 -21.44 -4.32 27.43
C ALA A 9 -21.74 -3.15 26.48
N GLY A 10 -21.72 -3.42 25.18
CA GLY A 10 -21.93 -2.44 24.11
C GLY A 10 -20.77 -1.47 23.85
N ASP A 11 -19.69 -1.53 24.63
CA ASP A 11 -18.52 -0.65 24.43
C ASP A 11 -17.55 -1.25 23.41
N THR A 12 -16.78 -0.38 22.76
CA THR A 12 -15.67 -0.75 21.89
C THR A 12 -14.38 -0.10 22.37
N ALA A 13 -13.32 -0.90 22.55
CA ALA A 13 -11.98 -0.39 22.79
C ALA A 13 -11.22 -0.31 21.47
N GLU A 14 -10.54 0.81 21.22
CA GLU A 14 -9.76 1.02 19.99
C GLU A 14 -8.25 1.01 20.29
N ARG A 15 -7.47 0.49 19.35
CA ARG A 15 -6.01 0.45 19.36
C ARG A 15 -5.50 0.83 17.97
N THR A 16 -4.35 1.49 17.92
CA THR A 16 -3.63 1.78 16.68
C THR A 16 -2.32 1.03 16.71
N ILE A 17 -2.05 0.24 15.67
CA ILE A 17 -0.85 -0.58 15.53
C ILE A 17 -0.09 -0.13 14.29
N GLY A 18 1.19 0.15 14.46
CA GLY A 18 2.08 0.65 13.41
C GLY A 18 2.50 2.10 13.60
N THR A 19 3.20 2.62 12.60
CA THR A 19 3.82 3.96 12.59
C THR A 19 2.90 5.04 12.01
N GLY A 20 1.82 4.67 11.33
CA GLY A 20 0.97 5.63 10.61
C GLY A 20 1.34 5.80 9.13
N SER A 21 2.31 5.02 8.61
CA SER A 21 2.91 5.26 7.29
C SER A 21 1.91 5.30 6.12
N ILE A 22 0.81 4.54 6.19
CA ILE A 22 -0.26 4.56 5.19
C ILE A 22 -1.11 5.83 5.28
N GLU A 23 -1.36 6.31 6.48
CA GLU A 23 -2.23 7.48 6.71
C GLU A 23 -1.47 8.78 6.46
N GLU A 24 -0.15 8.76 6.65
CA GLU A 24 0.73 9.90 6.38
C GLU A 24 1.00 10.09 4.88
N ARG A 25 1.10 9.00 4.11
CA ARG A 25 1.47 9.03 2.68
C ARG A 25 0.67 8.05 1.85
N GLY A 26 0.29 8.50 0.65
CA GLY A 26 -0.39 7.67 -0.35
C GLY A 26 -1.92 7.82 -0.33
N LEU A 27 -2.60 6.81 -0.87
CA LEU A 27 -4.04 6.81 -1.12
C LEU A 27 -4.75 5.63 -0.44
N ARG A 28 -4.00 4.76 0.24
CA ARG A 28 -4.54 3.64 1.01
C ARG A 28 -5.01 4.09 2.39
N THR A 29 -5.81 3.25 3.02
CA THR A 29 -6.35 3.47 4.36
C THR A 29 -6.05 2.27 5.26
N ALA A 30 -6.04 2.51 6.56
CA ALA A 30 -5.80 1.48 7.56
C ALA A 30 -6.82 0.34 7.47
N HIS A 31 -6.33 -0.90 7.62
CA HIS A 31 -7.19 -2.07 7.75
C HIS A 31 -7.56 -2.27 9.22
N HIS A 32 -8.84 -2.43 9.51
CA HIS A 32 -9.33 -2.60 10.87
C HIS A 32 -9.52 -4.07 11.19
N VAL A 33 -9.04 -4.51 12.34
CA VAL A 33 -9.22 -5.88 12.84
C VAL A 33 -10.00 -5.79 14.13
N ALA A 34 -11.04 -6.61 14.28
CA ALA A 34 -11.86 -6.61 15.47
C ALA A 34 -12.02 -8.01 16.05
N PHE A 35 -12.02 -8.08 17.39
CA PHE A 35 -12.52 -9.22 18.13
C PHE A 35 -13.79 -8.80 18.87
N GLY A 36 -14.92 -9.40 18.52
CA GLY A 36 -16.23 -9.05 19.02
C GLY A 36 -16.92 -10.19 19.76
N ASN A 37 -17.76 -9.81 20.71
CA ASN A 37 -18.67 -10.70 21.39
C ASN A 37 -20.11 -10.23 21.15
N PRO A 38 -20.78 -10.70 20.07
CA PRO A 38 -22.18 -10.37 19.81
C PRO A 38 -23.17 -11.14 20.70
N THR A 39 -22.71 -12.04 21.57
CA THR A 39 -23.58 -12.83 22.46
C THR A 39 -23.91 -12.06 23.73
N GLU A 40 -24.78 -12.61 24.58
CA GLU A 40 -25.13 -12.04 25.88
C GLU A 40 -24.20 -12.53 27.01
N GLU A 41 -23.42 -13.58 26.78
CA GLU A 41 -22.50 -14.14 27.78
C GLU A 41 -21.18 -13.37 27.77
N THR A 42 -20.49 -13.29 28.92
CA THR A 42 -19.15 -12.70 28.96
C THR A 42 -18.13 -13.72 28.48
N HIS A 43 -17.22 -13.30 27.60
CA HIS A 43 -16.15 -14.15 27.11
C HIS A 43 -14.75 -13.60 27.39
N HIS A 44 -13.84 -14.50 27.77
CA HIS A 44 -12.42 -14.18 27.96
C HIS A 44 -11.60 -14.69 26.78
N GLY A 45 -10.90 -13.79 26.09
CA GLY A 45 -10.08 -14.16 24.95
C GLY A 45 -8.82 -13.33 24.83
N THR A 46 -7.93 -13.75 23.94
CA THR A 46 -6.72 -13.02 23.58
C THR A 46 -6.73 -12.77 22.07
N ILE A 47 -6.48 -11.53 21.69
CA ILE A 47 -6.19 -11.15 20.30
C ILE A 47 -4.68 -10.92 20.17
N THR A 48 -4.07 -11.61 19.21
CA THR A 48 -2.66 -11.48 18.86
C THR A 48 -2.56 -11.09 17.39
N ILE A 49 -1.78 -10.07 17.08
CA ILE A 49 -1.48 -9.63 15.72
C ILE A 49 0.03 -9.67 15.52
N SER A 50 0.45 -10.38 14.49
CA SER A 50 1.87 -10.60 14.19
C SER A 50 2.15 -10.30 12.72
N THR A 51 3.35 -9.82 12.43
CA THR A 51 3.95 -9.81 11.09
C THR A 51 4.75 -11.11 10.89
N ALA A 52 5.46 -11.23 9.77
CA ALA A 52 6.38 -12.35 9.55
C ALA A 52 7.57 -12.35 10.53
N SER A 53 7.99 -11.16 10.99
CA SER A 53 9.17 -10.97 11.83
C SER A 53 8.86 -11.06 13.32
N GLU A 54 7.71 -10.54 13.77
CA GLU A 54 7.41 -10.43 15.20
C GLU A 54 5.93 -10.33 15.54
N THR A 55 5.62 -10.37 16.83
CA THR A 55 4.28 -10.04 17.35
C THR A 55 4.22 -8.55 17.65
N VAL A 56 3.38 -7.83 16.92
CA VAL A 56 3.23 -6.37 17.03
C VAL A 56 2.15 -5.97 18.03
N PHE A 57 1.23 -6.89 18.37
CA PHE A 57 0.18 -6.65 19.35
C PHE A 57 -0.28 -7.96 19.99
N GLU A 58 -0.49 -7.93 21.31
CA GLU A 58 -1.12 -9.01 22.05
C GLU A 58 -1.89 -8.41 23.23
N GLU A 59 -3.19 -8.68 23.32
CA GLU A 59 -4.02 -8.20 24.43
C GLU A 59 -5.04 -9.26 24.85
N SER A 60 -5.05 -9.60 26.14
CA SER A 60 -6.09 -10.41 26.76
C SER A 60 -7.23 -9.53 27.23
N VAL A 61 -8.45 -9.85 26.80
CA VAL A 61 -9.66 -9.06 27.04
C VAL A 61 -10.74 -9.90 27.72
N GLU A 62 -11.58 -9.24 28.50
CA GLU A 62 -12.89 -9.72 28.94
C GLU A 62 -13.95 -8.92 28.19
N LEU A 63 -14.68 -9.57 27.29
CA LEU A 63 -15.73 -8.97 26.47
C LEU A 63 -17.10 -9.30 27.07
N GLN A 64 -17.80 -8.29 27.58
CA GLN A 64 -19.21 -8.44 27.94
C GLN A 64 -20.11 -8.47 26.69
N ALA A 65 -21.42 -8.57 26.91
CA ALA A 65 -22.41 -8.63 25.85
C ALA A 65 -22.27 -7.47 24.84
N ASN A 66 -22.22 -7.79 23.55
CA ASN A 66 -22.05 -6.82 22.46
C ASN A 66 -20.78 -5.94 22.57
N ALA A 67 -19.76 -6.37 23.32
CA ALA A 67 -18.49 -5.65 23.44
C ALA A 67 -17.51 -6.04 22.33
N SER A 68 -16.59 -5.14 21.98
CA SER A 68 -15.51 -5.47 21.04
C SER A 68 -14.21 -4.72 21.30
N ILE A 69 -13.10 -5.27 20.82
CA ILE A 69 -11.83 -4.55 20.64
C ILE A 69 -11.55 -4.41 19.15
N VAL A 70 -11.09 -3.24 18.72
CA VAL A 70 -10.72 -2.93 17.34
C VAL A 70 -9.28 -2.43 17.30
N ALA A 71 -8.46 -3.02 16.45
CA ALA A 71 -7.11 -2.58 16.14
C ALA A 71 -7.04 -2.04 14.71
N SER A 72 -6.60 -0.81 14.53
CA SER A 72 -6.31 -0.20 13.23
C SER A 72 -4.85 -0.48 12.86
N LEU A 73 -4.65 -1.17 11.74
CA LEU A 73 -3.33 -1.49 11.18
C LEU A 73 -2.93 -0.37 10.21
N THR A 74 -1.86 0.34 10.54
CA THR A 74 -1.49 1.60 9.87
C THR A 74 -0.26 1.52 8.99
N ASP A 75 0.39 0.36 8.95
CA ASP A 75 1.52 0.07 8.08
C ASP A 75 1.15 -1.04 7.08
N LEU A 76 1.76 -1.01 5.89
CA LEU A 76 1.57 -2.05 4.90
C LEU A 76 2.42 -3.26 5.27
N SER A 77 1.77 -4.37 5.58
CA SER A 77 2.44 -5.63 5.82
C SER A 77 1.47 -6.79 5.64
N THR A 78 2.02 -7.99 5.64
CA THR A 78 1.23 -9.21 5.82
C THR A 78 1.04 -9.44 7.31
N TYR A 79 -0.21 -9.41 7.77
CA TYR A 79 -0.54 -9.62 9.17
C TYR A 79 -1.21 -10.97 9.37
N THR A 80 -0.84 -11.66 10.45
CA THR A 80 -1.58 -12.80 10.99
C THR A 80 -2.29 -12.39 12.25
N VAL A 81 -3.62 -12.42 12.22
CA VAL A 81 -4.49 -12.18 13.36
C VAL A 81 -4.88 -13.54 13.94
N ARG A 82 -4.60 -13.75 15.22
CA ARG A 82 -5.05 -14.92 15.97
C ARG A 82 -5.94 -14.48 17.11
N VAL A 83 -7.12 -15.06 17.21
CA VAL A 83 -8.01 -14.89 18.36
C VAL A 83 -8.18 -16.24 19.02
N THR A 84 -7.95 -16.31 20.33
CA THR A 84 -8.14 -17.52 21.13
C THR A 84 -9.09 -17.24 22.27
N VAL A 85 -10.09 -18.10 22.46
CA VAL A 85 -11.07 -18.04 23.56
C VAL A 85 -10.96 -19.36 24.34
N PRO A 86 -10.13 -19.43 25.40
CA PRO A 86 -9.77 -20.70 26.03
C PRO A 86 -10.93 -21.46 26.67
N GLU A 87 -11.92 -20.75 27.21
CA GLU A 87 -13.10 -21.36 27.84
C GLU A 87 -14.00 -22.10 26.83
N LEU A 88 -13.89 -21.76 25.55
CA LEU A 88 -14.60 -22.39 24.44
C LEU A 88 -13.73 -23.40 23.67
N ASP A 89 -12.45 -23.55 24.04
CA ASP A 89 -11.45 -24.30 23.26
C ASP A 89 -11.40 -23.89 21.78
N ALA A 90 -11.64 -22.59 21.52
CA ALA A 90 -11.77 -22.04 20.17
C ALA A 90 -10.57 -21.16 19.80
N THR A 91 -10.08 -21.29 18.58
CA THR A 91 -9.06 -20.42 18.00
C THR A 91 -9.37 -20.17 16.53
N GLU A 92 -9.35 -18.91 16.14
CA GLU A 92 -9.50 -18.47 14.75
C GLU A 92 -8.24 -17.73 14.32
N VAL A 93 -7.79 -18.01 13.10
CA VAL A 93 -6.60 -17.39 12.51
C VAL A 93 -6.95 -16.82 11.15
N VAL A 94 -6.70 -15.53 10.96
CA VAL A 94 -6.94 -14.81 9.71
C VAL A 94 -5.63 -14.19 9.23
N THR A 95 -5.30 -14.41 7.96
CA THR A 95 -4.18 -13.72 7.30
C THR A 95 -4.72 -12.56 6.49
N LEU A 96 -4.15 -11.38 6.73
CA LEU A 96 -4.44 -10.14 6.02
C LEU A 96 -3.27 -9.87 5.10
N ASP A 97 -3.56 -9.92 3.81
CA ASP A 97 -2.60 -9.66 2.75
C ASP A 97 -2.50 -8.12 2.51
N PRO A 98 -1.31 -7.57 2.24
CA PRO A 98 -1.13 -6.13 2.03
C PRO A 98 -1.97 -5.59 0.85
N HIS A 99 -2.35 -6.43 -0.12
CA HIS A 99 -3.27 -6.05 -1.21
C HIS A 99 -4.70 -5.73 -0.73
N GLN A 100 -5.08 -6.13 0.49
CA GLN A 100 -6.37 -5.79 1.11
C GLN A 100 -6.44 -4.35 1.64
N PHE A 101 -5.28 -3.69 1.80
CA PHE A 101 -5.20 -2.28 2.15
C PHE A 101 -5.48 -1.46 0.89
N THR A 102 -6.64 -0.81 0.85
CA THR A 102 -7.08 -0.01 -0.29
C THR A 102 -7.50 1.37 0.17
N CYS A 103 -8.01 2.22 -0.71
CA CYS A 103 -8.63 3.49 -0.29
C CYS A 103 -9.93 3.29 0.52
N ASN A 104 -10.48 2.07 0.52
CA ASN A 104 -11.69 1.75 1.24
C ASN A 104 -11.41 1.40 2.68
N VAL A 105 -12.29 1.85 3.57
CA VAL A 105 -12.31 1.37 4.95
C VAL A 105 -12.70 -0.10 4.93
N THR A 106 -11.73 -0.95 5.26
CA THR A 106 -11.90 -2.40 5.36
C THR A 106 -11.80 -2.82 6.81
N LYS A 107 -12.72 -3.68 7.25
CA LYS A 107 -12.76 -4.25 8.58
C LYS A 107 -12.92 -5.77 8.53
N THR A 108 -11.97 -6.48 9.12
CA THR A 108 -12.07 -7.91 9.42
C THR A 108 -12.48 -8.08 10.88
N THR A 109 -13.56 -8.81 11.13
CA THR A 109 -14.05 -9.07 12.48
C THR A 109 -14.05 -10.57 12.74
N VAL A 110 -13.44 -10.98 13.84
CA VAL A 110 -13.59 -12.32 14.43
C VAL A 110 -14.62 -12.22 15.56
N ASN A 111 -15.69 -12.98 15.48
CA ASN A 111 -16.77 -12.97 16.47
C ASN A 111 -16.91 -14.32 17.17
N VAL A 112 -17.28 -14.27 18.45
CA VAL A 112 -17.85 -15.44 19.13
C VAL A 112 -19.27 -15.68 18.63
N GLN A 113 -19.57 -16.92 18.28
CA GLN A 113 -20.88 -17.35 17.81
C GLN A 113 -21.71 -17.96 18.95
N GLU A 114 -23.04 -18.02 18.77
CA GLU A 114 -23.97 -18.60 19.76
C GLU A 114 -23.69 -20.09 20.05
N ASP A 115 -23.06 -20.80 19.11
CA ASP A 115 -22.69 -22.21 19.27
C ASP A 115 -21.32 -22.41 19.96
N GLY A 116 -20.69 -21.31 20.41
CA GLY A 116 -19.39 -21.32 21.07
C GLY A 116 -18.19 -21.42 20.11
N THR A 117 -18.41 -21.30 18.80
CA THR A 117 -17.32 -21.24 17.81
C THR A 117 -16.86 -19.80 17.55
N LEU A 118 -15.74 -19.66 16.83
CA LEU A 118 -15.27 -18.39 16.29
C LEU A 118 -15.46 -18.38 14.77
N ASP A 119 -15.85 -17.23 14.23
CA ASP A 119 -15.97 -17.02 12.78
C ASP A 119 -15.40 -15.66 12.40
N SER A 120 -14.81 -15.57 11.21
CA SER A 120 -14.22 -14.36 10.67
C SER A 120 -14.99 -13.84 9.45
N THR A 121 -15.24 -12.53 9.43
CA THR A 121 -15.90 -11.86 8.31
C THR A 121 -15.19 -10.55 7.97
N SER A 122 -14.93 -10.32 6.69
CA SER A 122 -14.33 -9.08 6.18
C SER A 122 -15.34 -8.26 5.37
N ILE A 123 -15.44 -6.97 5.68
CA ILE A 123 -16.34 -6.02 5.02
C ILE A 123 -15.53 -4.80 4.56
N SER A 124 -15.86 -4.25 3.39
CA SER A 124 -15.22 -3.06 2.82
C SER A 124 -16.26 -2.12 2.24
N THR A 125 -16.01 -0.80 2.28
CA THR A 125 -16.92 0.23 1.73
C THR A 125 -17.11 0.16 0.21
N ARG A 126 -16.25 -0.55 -0.53
CA ARG A 126 -16.36 -0.82 -1.98
C ARG A 126 -16.60 0.43 -2.85
N MET A 127 -15.97 1.55 -2.52
CA MET A 127 -15.85 2.71 -3.40
C MET A 127 -14.79 2.43 -4.48
N ALA A 128 -14.91 3.11 -5.61
CA ALA A 128 -13.83 3.16 -6.57
C ALA A 128 -12.62 3.84 -5.91
N CYS A 129 -11.42 3.29 -6.11
CA CYS A 129 -10.17 3.86 -5.61
C CYS A 129 -9.31 4.37 -6.77
N PRO A 130 -9.60 5.56 -7.32
CA PRO A 130 -8.71 6.21 -8.28
C PRO A 130 -7.30 6.31 -7.69
N GLY A 131 -6.29 5.98 -8.50
CA GLY A 131 -4.89 6.07 -8.11
C GLY A 131 -4.39 4.95 -7.16
N VAL A 132 -5.26 4.08 -6.64
CA VAL A 132 -4.81 2.89 -5.87
C VAL A 132 -4.83 1.67 -6.77
N VAL A 133 -3.68 1.01 -6.90
CA VAL A 133 -3.52 -0.20 -7.70
C VAL A 133 -2.94 -1.32 -6.85
N SER A 134 -3.53 -2.51 -6.91
CA SER A 134 -2.98 -3.72 -6.30
C SER A 134 -2.91 -4.77 -7.41
N ASP A 135 -1.71 -5.14 -7.86
CA ASP A 135 -1.53 -6.03 -9.02
C ASP A 135 -0.31 -6.94 -8.88
N THR A 136 -0.17 -7.90 -9.78
CA THR A 136 1.03 -8.72 -9.95
C THR A 136 1.72 -8.32 -11.24
N ALA A 137 3.03 -8.13 -11.21
CA ALA A 137 3.88 -8.04 -12.40
C ALA A 137 4.51 -9.43 -12.64
N PRO A 138 3.99 -10.20 -13.62
CA PRO A 138 4.46 -11.56 -13.87
C PRO A 138 5.88 -11.58 -14.42
N SER A 139 6.57 -12.71 -14.27
CA SER A 139 7.92 -12.88 -14.84
C SER A 139 7.96 -12.59 -16.34
N ASP A 140 9.02 -11.90 -16.76
CA ASP A 140 9.25 -11.46 -18.14
C ASP A 140 8.16 -10.53 -18.73
N GLU A 141 7.24 -10.01 -17.90
CA GLU A 141 6.18 -9.11 -18.33
C GLU A 141 6.37 -7.66 -17.85
N VAL A 142 5.69 -6.76 -18.55
CA VAL A 142 5.63 -5.33 -18.20
C VAL A 142 4.19 -4.98 -17.84
N VAL A 143 3.96 -4.58 -16.60
CA VAL A 143 2.69 -3.98 -16.16
C VAL A 143 2.82 -2.47 -16.28
N SER A 144 1.83 -1.81 -16.86
CA SER A 144 1.91 -0.36 -17.12
C SER A 144 0.66 0.41 -16.71
N HIS A 145 0.89 1.63 -16.23
CA HIS A 145 -0.13 2.61 -15.89
C HIS A 145 0.23 3.99 -16.43
N THR A 146 -0.78 4.79 -16.74
CA THR A 146 -0.62 6.17 -17.19
C THR A 146 -1.29 7.10 -16.20
N LEU A 147 -0.60 8.17 -15.81
CA LEU A 147 -1.09 9.23 -14.93
C LEU A 147 -1.16 10.55 -15.70
N GLY A 148 -2.35 11.16 -15.68
CA GLY A 148 -2.70 12.34 -16.46
C GLY A 148 -3.56 12.00 -17.68
N ASP A 149 -3.77 12.97 -18.57
CA ASP A 149 -4.64 12.81 -19.73
C ASP A 149 -4.03 11.89 -20.80
N ASP A 150 -4.83 10.94 -21.30
CA ASP A 150 -4.52 10.10 -22.46
C ASP A 150 -5.55 10.36 -23.58
N PRO A 151 -5.14 10.59 -24.83
CA PRO A 151 -3.75 10.68 -25.32
C PRO A 151 -3.20 12.10 -25.36
N ILE A 152 -1.91 12.23 -25.03
CA ILE A 152 -1.11 13.40 -25.39
C ILE A 152 -1.02 13.45 -26.93
N PRO A 153 -1.56 14.49 -27.59
CA PRO A 153 -1.41 14.63 -29.03
C PRO A 153 0.07 14.84 -29.39
N ALA A 154 0.57 14.11 -30.39
CA ALA A 154 1.99 14.12 -30.79
C ALA A 154 2.58 15.51 -31.19
N ASP A 155 1.75 16.55 -31.29
CA ASP A 155 2.10 17.91 -31.73
C ASP A 155 1.94 18.98 -30.62
N THR A 156 1.70 18.63 -29.35
CA THR A 156 1.56 19.64 -28.27
C THR A 156 2.89 20.15 -27.73
N GLY A 157 4.00 19.44 -27.98
CA GLY A 157 5.27 19.69 -27.31
C GLY A 157 5.28 19.24 -25.84
N GLU A 158 4.26 18.49 -25.42
CA GLU A 158 4.21 17.85 -24.11
C GLU A 158 5.01 16.54 -24.16
N PHE A 159 5.90 16.40 -23.20
CA PHE A 159 6.78 15.24 -23.08
C PHE A 159 6.36 14.41 -21.88
N THR A 160 6.61 13.10 -21.93
CA THR A 160 6.31 12.19 -20.83
C THR A 160 7.54 11.92 -20.00
N HIS A 161 7.31 11.51 -18.74
CA HIS A 161 8.36 10.95 -17.90
C HIS A 161 7.97 9.52 -17.49
N MET A 162 8.90 8.57 -17.63
CA MET A 162 8.66 7.17 -17.26
C MET A 162 9.26 6.85 -15.89
N PHE A 163 8.46 6.35 -14.96
CA PHE A 163 8.93 5.79 -13.70
C PHE A 163 8.85 4.27 -13.74
N MET A 164 9.99 3.59 -13.65
CA MET A 164 10.10 2.14 -13.79
C MET A 164 10.62 1.50 -12.51
N LEU A 165 10.02 0.39 -12.11
CA LEU A 165 10.55 -0.55 -11.14
C LEU A 165 10.91 -1.84 -11.86
N ARG A 166 12.15 -2.31 -11.70
CA ARG A 166 12.61 -3.60 -12.23
C ARG A 166 13.03 -4.54 -11.13
N ASN A 167 12.73 -5.81 -11.31
CA ASN A 167 13.27 -6.89 -10.49
C ASN A 167 14.15 -7.80 -11.35
N PRO A 168 15.45 -7.49 -11.52
CA PRO A 168 16.41 -8.38 -12.20
C PRO A 168 16.85 -9.58 -11.34
N SER A 169 16.25 -9.79 -10.17
CA SER A 169 16.59 -10.91 -9.29
C SER A 169 15.67 -12.11 -9.54
N GLU A 170 16.06 -13.27 -9.01
CA GLU A 170 15.25 -14.50 -9.05
C GLU A 170 14.23 -14.58 -7.89
N GLU A 171 14.20 -13.57 -7.02
CA GLU A 171 13.28 -13.50 -5.87
C GLU A 171 11.99 -12.76 -6.28
N THR A 172 10.89 -13.06 -5.58
CA THR A 172 9.64 -12.28 -5.69
C THR A 172 9.57 -11.28 -4.55
N TRP A 173 9.25 -10.02 -4.88
CA TRP A 173 9.16 -8.94 -3.90
C TRP A 173 7.77 -8.32 -3.86
N THR A 174 7.36 -7.82 -2.69
CA THR A 174 6.19 -6.97 -2.58
C THR A 174 6.66 -5.52 -2.51
N ALA A 175 6.39 -4.76 -3.57
CA ALA A 175 6.87 -3.39 -3.70
C ALA A 175 5.73 -2.38 -3.83
N ARG A 176 5.81 -1.28 -3.11
CA ARG A 176 4.91 -0.13 -3.26
C ARG A 176 5.59 0.93 -4.13
N MET A 177 4.91 1.41 -5.16
CA MET A 177 5.30 2.59 -5.95
C MET A 177 4.37 3.75 -5.64
N LEU A 178 4.93 4.88 -5.21
CA LEU A 178 4.22 6.11 -4.92
C LEU A 178 4.63 7.23 -5.87
N VAL A 179 3.65 7.99 -6.35
CA VAL A 179 3.86 9.24 -7.09
C VAL A 179 3.13 10.34 -6.34
N GLU A 180 3.86 11.37 -5.92
CA GLU A 180 3.33 12.52 -5.18
C GLU A 180 3.62 13.81 -5.94
N ASP A 181 2.62 14.69 -6.05
CA ASP A 181 2.74 16.07 -6.55
C ASP A 181 2.53 17.01 -5.35
N ASP A 182 3.53 17.84 -5.03
CA ASP A 182 3.53 18.72 -3.85
C ASP A 182 3.03 18.03 -2.55
N SER A 183 3.56 16.82 -2.29
CA SER A 183 3.19 15.95 -1.14
C SER A 183 1.75 15.43 -1.15
N THR A 184 1.01 15.63 -2.23
CA THR A 184 -0.30 15.01 -2.47
C THR A 184 -0.11 13.77 -3.34
N ALA A 185 -0.49 12.61 -2.81
CA ALA A 185 -0.39 11.37 -3.57
C ALA A 185 -1.32 11.40 -4.79
N GLN A 186 -0.75 11.15 -5.96
CA GLN A 186 -1.45 10.98 -7.23
C GLN A 186 -1.63 9.50 -7.58
N PHE A 187 -0.72 8.66 -7.08
CA PHE A 187 -0.71 7.23 -7.32
C PHE A 187 -0.10 6.45 -6.16
N ASP A 188 -0.67 5.28 -5.87
CA ASP A 188 -0.30 4.36 -4.83
C ASP A 188 -0.48 2.92 -5.33
N GLY A 189 0.54 2.42 -6.02
CA GLY A 189 0.58 1.06 -6.56
C GLY A 189 1.27 0.10 -5.59
N LEU A 190 0.69 -1.06 -5.36
CA LEU A 190 1.29 -2.17 -4.63
C LEU A 190 1.37 -3.35 -5.58
N TYR A 191 2.58 -3.88 -5.75
CA TYR A 191 2.87 -4.90 -6.73
C TYR A 191 3.52 -6.11 -6.09
N THR A 192 3.03 -7.30 -6.46
CA THR A 192 3.85 -8.51 -6.37
C THR A 192 4.73 -8.56 -7.61
N VAL A 193 6.03 -8.37 -7.45
CA VAL A 193 7.00 -8.20 -8.54
C VAL A 193 7.78 -9.51 -8.72
N GLU A 194 7.38 -10.33 -9.69
CA GLU A 194 8.04 -11.60 -9.98
C GLU A 194 9.43 -11.39 -10.64
N PRO A 195 10.28 -12.43 -10.70
CA PRO A 195 11.59 -12.36 -11.34
C PRO A 195 11.57 -11.83 -12.77
N GLU A 196 12.54 -10.99 -13.13
CA GLU A 196 12.69 -10.34 -14.45
C GLU A 196 11.50 -9.47 -14.90
N SER A 197 10.57 -9.17 -14.00
CA SER A 197 9.41 -8.31 -14.30
C SER A 197 9.75 -6.82 -14.25
N THR A 198 8.88 -6.01 -14.88
CA THR A 198 8.96 -4.55 -14.84
C THR A 198 7.58 -3.94 -14.59
N VAL A 199 7.52 -2.96 -13.70
CA VAL A 199 6.35 -2.08 -13.53
C VAL A 199 6.71 -0.72 -14.09
N LEU A 200 5.82 -0.15 -14.92
CA LEU A 200 6.02 1.12 -15.62
C LEU A 200 4.87 2.09 -15.33
N ILE A 201 5.18 3.27 -14.82
CA ILE A 201 4.24 4.37 -14.66
C ILE A 201 4.65 5.48 -15.63
N THR A 202 3.72 5.91 -16.48
CA THR A 202 3.93 7.03 -17.42
C THR A 202 3.26 8.28 -16.89
N LEU A 203 4.04 9.32 -16.63
CA LEU A 203 3.55 10.65 -16.27
C LEU A 203 3.37 11.46 -17.55
N THR A 204 2.15 11.89 -17.84
CA THR A 204 1.84 12.66 -19.06
C THR A 204 1.86 14.16 -18.84
N GLU A 205 1.64 14.60 -17.61
CA GLU A 205 1.65 16.01 -17.23
C GLU A 205 3.03 16.41 -16.70
N SER A 206 3.58 17.50 -17.22
CA SER A 206 4.86 18.04 -16.72
C SER A 206 4.65 18.68 -15.35
N GLY A 207 5.44 18.28 -14.37
CA GLY A 207 5.28 18.75 -13.00
C GLY A 207 6.48 18.44 -12.13
N THR A 208 6.38 18.79 -10.85
CA THR A 208 7.35 18.38 -9.85
C THR A 208 6.78 17.20 -9.09
N TYR A 209 7.38 16.02 -9.27
CA TYR A 209 6.90 14.80 -8.62
C TYR A 209 7.98 14.22 -7.70
N THR A 210 7.55 13.67 -6.56
CA THR A 210 8.35 12.76 -5.76
C THR A 210 7.95 11.34 -6.12
N LEU A 211 8.92 10.57 -6.61
CA LEU A 211 8.76 9.18 -7.03
C LEU A 211 9.40 8.30 -5.96
N SER A 212 8.63 7.44 -5.30
CA SER A 212 9.15 6.57 -4.23
C SER A 212 8.85 5.10 -4.54
N VAL A 213 9.78 4.22 -4.15
CA VAL A 213 9.57 2.78 -4.09
C VAL A 213 9.88 2.30 -2.68
N ASP A 214 9.01 1.46 -2.13
CA ASP A 214 9.22 0.74 -0.87
C ASP A 214 9.20 -0.77 -1.14
N VAL A 215 10.12 -1.53 -0.56
CA VAL A 215 10.07 -3.01 -0.54
C VAL A 215 9.63 -3.44 0.86
N LEU A 216 8.48 -4.11 0.96
CA LEU A 216 7.81 -4.37 2.24
C LEU A 216 8.58 -5.37 3.10
N GLU A 217 9.18 -6.39 2.49
CA GLU A 217 9.88 -7.45 3.21
C GLU A 217 11.16 -6.97 3.91
N THR A 218 11.81 -5.94 3.36
CA THR A 218 13.08 -5.39 3.86
C THR A 218 12.94 -4.00 4.45
N GLU A 219 11.74 -3.40 4.36
CA GLU A 219 11.45 -2.03 4.76
C GLU A 219 12.36 -0.99 4.07
N MET A 220 12.93 -1.35 2.92
CA MET A 220 13.81 -0.47 2.16
C MET A 220 13.00 0.51 1.34
N THR A 221 13.37 1.79 1.43
CA THR A 221 12.75 2.88 0.66
C THR A 221 13.80 3.59 -0.18
N ALA A 222 13.45 3.91 -1.42
CA ALA A 222 14.21 4.81 -2.28
C ALA A 222 13.26 5.85 -2.90
N SER A 223 13.71 7.10 -2.96
CA SER A 223 12.93 8.19 -3.54
C SER A 223 13.78 9.09 -4.41
N GLU A 224 13.19 9.63 -5.46
CA GLU A 224 13.81 10.57 -6.37
C GLU A 224 12.81 11.69 -6.73
N GLN A 225 13.30 12.92 -6.83
CA GLN A 225 12.48 14.04 -7.28
C GLN A 225 12.72 14.28 -8.77
N VAL A 226 11.62 14.39 -9.51
CA VAL A 226 11.63 14.87 -10.89
C VAL A 226 10.96 16.22 -10.96
N THR A 227 11.44 17.06 -11.87
CA THR A 227 10.98 18.43 -12.10
C THR A 227 10.48 18.56 -13.53
N PRO A 228 9.83 19.68 -13.91
CA PRO A 228 9.40 19.90 -15.29
C PRO A 228 10.54 19.77 -16.32
N GLU A 229 11.80 20.02 -15.93
CA GLU A 229 12.98 19.87 -16.81
C GLU A 229 13.27 18.41 -17.17
N ASN A 230 12.74 17.46 -16.40
CA ASN A 230 12.83 16.02 -16.67
C ASN A 230 11.74 15.51 -17.63
N PHE A 231 10.81 16.38 -18.04
CA PHE A 231 9.85 16.13 -19.12
C PHE A 231 10.43 16.74 -20.38
N ASP A 232 11.46 16.10 -20.93
CA ASP A 232 12.20 16.62 -22.06
C ASP A 232 11.87 15.89 -23.37
N CYS A 233 12.29 16.46 -24.49
CA CYS A 233 12.00 15.91 -25.82
C CYS A 233 12.57 14.51 -26.09
N ASN A 234 13.46 14.06 -25.23
CA ASN A 234 13.97 12.71 -25.25
C ASN A 234 13.22 11.88 -24.21
N GLN A 235 13.17 10.57 -24.40
CA GLN A 235 12.56 9.68 -23.42
C GLN A 235 13.35 9.76 -22.10
N SER A 236 12.85 10.56 -21.15
CA SER A 236 13.38 10.64 -19.79
C SER A 236 12.74 9.57 -18.93
N SER A 237 13.53 8.99 -18.03
CA SER A 237 13.04 7.97 -17.12
C SER A 237 13.73 7.99 -15.78
N THR A 238 12.97 7.72 -14.73
CA THR A 238 13.47 7.34 -13.42
C THR A 238 13.35 5.82 -13.29
N ARG A 239 14.45 5.15 -12.98
CA ARG A 239 14.50 3.69 -12.84
C ARG A 239 14.91 3.33 -11.43
N ALA A 240 14.05 2.55 -10.78
CA ALA A 240 14.32 1.81 -9.56
C ALA A 240 14.60 0.33 -9.89
N GLU A 241 15.59 -0.26 -9.23
CA GLU A 241 15.90 -1.69 -9.31
C GLU A 241 15.95 -2.28 -7.91
N ILE A 242 15.31 -3.43 -7.74
CA ILE A 242 15.36 -4.26 -6.53
C ILE A 242 16.38 -5.37 -6.77
N ASP A 243 17.39 -5.50 -5.92
CA ASP A 243 18.34 -6.60 -6.01
C ASP A 243 17.88 -7.87 -5.28
N SER A 244 18.73 -8.90 -5.24
CA SER A 244 18.40 -10.18 -4.59
C SER A 244 18.31 -10.11 -3.06
N GLU A 245 18.79 -9.03 -2.44
CA GLU A 245 18.70 -8.79 -1.00
C GLU A 245 17.53 -7.84 -0.67
N GLY A 246 16.79 -7.37 -1.68
CA GLY A 246 15.71 -6.41 -1.52
C GLY A 246 16.21 -4.98 -1.30
N GLU A 247 17.47 -4.68 -1.63
CA GLU A 247 17.98 -3.30 -1.64
C GLU A 247 17.51 -2.58 -2.91
N LEU A 248 17.26 -1.27 -2.76
CA LEU A 248 16.79 -0.41 -3.84
C LEU A 248 17.89 0.50 -4.35
N THR A 249 18.03 0.57 -5.67
CA THR A 249 18.81 1.62 -6.34
C THR A 249 17.90 2.42 -7.27
N VAL A 250 17.89 3.75 -7.13
CA VAL A 250 17.08 4.65 -7.96
C VAL A 250 17.96 5.64 -8.71
N ASN A 251 17.71 5.81 -10.01
CA ASN A 251 18.47 6.73 -10.86
C ASN A 251 17.56 7.39 -11.91
N THR A 252 17.70 8.70 -12.07
CA THR A 252 17.10 9.45 -13.18
C THR A 252 18.04 9.51 -14.37
N LEU A 253 17.55 9.11 -15.54
CA LEU A 253 18.23 9.19 -16.83
C LEU A 253 17.47 10.14 -17.75
N SER A 254 18.15 11.19 -18.19
CA SER A 254 17.73 12.04 -19.31
C SER A 254 18.83 12.07 -20.34
N THR A 255 18.46 11.94 -21.62
CA THR A 255 19.46 11.89 -22.69
C THR A 255 19.83 13.26 -23.27
N LEU A 256 19.16 14.36 -22.88
CA LEU A 256 19.40 15.80 -23.20
C LEU A 256 19.97 16.19 -24.58
N MET A 257 20.08 15.27 -25.54
CA MET A 257 20.77 15.50 -26.80
C MET A 257 19.78 16.09 -27.79
N ALA A 258 19.82 17.41 -27.91
CA ALA A 258 19.19 18.20 -28.97
C ALA A 258 17.66 18.31 -28.90
N CYS A 259 17.12 18.78 -27.77
CA CYS A 259 15.83 19.47 -27.81
C CYS A 259 15.99 20.75 -28.62
N GLY A 260 15.61 20.67 -29.90
CA GLY A 260 15.67 21.80 -30.81
C GLY A 260 14.84 22.93 -30.24
N THR A 261 15.48 24.01 -29.82
CA THR A 261 14.79 25.30 -29.69
C THR A 261 14.31 25.66 -31.09
N GLU A 262 13.03 25.44 -31.39
CA GLU A 262 12.37 26.21 -32.44
C GLU A 262 12.35 27.67 -31.98
N THR A 263 13.47 28.36 -32.18
CA THR A 263 13.45 29.81 -32.33
C THR A 263 12.58 30.10 -33.54
N HIS A 264 11.29 30.36 -33.31
CA HIS A 264 10.44 31.08 -34.24
C HIS A 264 11.06 32.45 -34.48
N SER A 265 12.05 32.55 -35.37
CA SER A 265 12.41 33.81 -35.98
C SER A 265 11.28 34.15 -36.93
N THR A 266 10.30 34.92 -36.45
CA THR A 266 9.41 35.69 -37.33
C THR A 266 10.29 36.62 -38.15
N ASN A 267 10.63 36.19 -39.36
CA ASN A 267 11.28 37.03 -40.35
C ASN A 267 10.20 37.97 -40.89
N GLU A 268 9.99 39.10 -40.21
CA GLU A 268 9.40 40.27 -40.84
C GLU A 268 10.43 40.86 -41.80
N SER A 269 10.08 40.92 -43.09
CA SER A 269 10.69 41.87 -44.02
C SER A 269 9.67 42.19 -45.12
N SER A 270 9.10 43.39 -45.00
CA SER A 270 8.49 44.15 -46.11
C SER A 270 9.56 44.78 -46.99
#